data_AF-A0AAJ1Q649-F1
#
_entry.id   AF-A0AAJ1Q649-F1
#
_cell.length_a   1.000
_cell.length_b   1.000
_cell.length_c   1.000
_cell.angle_alpha   90.00
_cell.angle_beta   90.00
_cell.angle_gamma   90.00
#
_symmetry.space_group_name_H-M   'P 1'
#
loop_
_entity.id
_entity.type
_entity.pdbx_description
1 polymer ?
#
loop_
_entity_poly.entity_id
_entity_poly.type
_entity_poly.pdbx_seq_one_letter_code
_entity_poly.pdbx_strand_id
1 'polypeptide(L)' 'IKASTWLNHFDADSLRYYYTAKLSSRIDDIDLNLEDFVQRVNADIVNKVVNLASRTAGFISKRFDGKLAASLDDAKLY' A
#
# COMPACT_ATOMS: atom_id res chain seq x y z
N ILE A 1 -21.22 -9.01 -4.63
CA ILE A 1 -20.06 -9.79 -5.17
C ILE A 1 -19.73 -10.89 -4.16
N LYS A 2 -19.51 -12.15 -4.57
CA LYS A 2 -19.10 -13.21 -3.63
C LYS A 2 -17.61 -13.06 -3.31
N ALA A 3 -17.20 -13.37 -2.08
CA ALA A 3 -15.78 -13.30 -1.67
C ALA A 3 -14.88 -14.22 -2.52
N SER A 4 -15.34 -15.44 -2.84
CA SER A 4 -14.60 -16.34 -3.72
C SER A 4 -14.42 -15.78 -5.13
N THR A 5 -15.43 -15.08 -5.65
CA THR A 5 -15.34 -14.41 -6.96
C THR A 5 -14.38 -13.23 -6.91
N TRP A 6 -14.35 -12.47 -5.82
CA TRP A 6 -13.41 -11.35 -5.65
C TRP A 6 -11.95 -11.80 -5.78
N LEU A 7 -11.59 -12.90 -5.09
CA LEU A 7 -10.24 -13.45 -5.08
C LEU A 7 -9.76 -13.98 -6.44
N ASN A 8 -10.67 -14.16 -7.40
CA ASN A 8 -10.30 -14.49 -8.79
C ASN A 8 -9.83 -13.26 -9.58
N HIS A 9 -10.09 -12.04 -9.09
CA HIS A 9 -9.83 -10.78 -9.81
C HIS A 9 -8.89 -9.84 -9.06
N PHE A 10 -8.98 -9.81 -7.73
CA PHE A 10 -8.18 -8.94 -6.87
C PHE A 10 -7.69 -9.72 -5.65
N ASP A 11 -6.59 -9.26 -5.05
CA ASP A 11 -6.12 -9.83 -3.80
C ASP A 11 -7.03 -9.45 -2.61
N ALA A 12 -6.78 -10.10 -1.47
CA ALA A 12 -7.50 -9.77 -0.24
C ALA A 12 -7.09 -8.40 0.32
N ASP A 13 -5.83 -8.00 0.15
CA ASP A 13 -5.27 -6.81 0.77
C ASP A 13 -5.82 -5.51 0.18
N SER A 14 -6.07 -5.46 -1.13
CA SER A 14 -6.71 -4.30 -1.76
C SER A 14 -8.09 -4.01 -1.17
N LEU A 15 -8.93 -5.04 -0.98
CA LEU A 15 -10.26 -4.87 -0.37
C LEU A 15 -10.17 -4.51 1.12
N ARG A 16 -9.25 -5.16 1.85
CA ARG A 16 -9.00 -4.86 3.27
C ARG A 16 -8.55 -3.41 3.46
N TYR A 17 -7.62 -2.94 2.64
CA TYR A 17 -7.15 -1.56 2.67
C TYR A 17 -8.29 -0.58 2.39
N TYR A 18 -9.07 -0.82 1.33
CA TYR A 18 -10.15 0.07 0.94
C TYR A 18 -11.21 0.25 2.02
N TYR A 19 -11.67 -0.85 2.63
CA TYR A 19 -12.63 -0.76 3.73
C TYR A 19 -12.01 -0.15 4.97
N THR A 20 -10.78 -0.50 5.32
CA THR A 20 -10.10 0.10 6.49
C THR A 20 -9.94 1.61 6.35
N ALA A 21 -9.66 2.11 5.14
CA ALA A 21 -9.56 3.53 4.85
C ALA A 21 -10.91 4.28 4.98
N LYS A 22 -12.04 3.58 4.89
CA LYS A 22 -13.39 4.15 5.03
C LYS A 22 -14.04 3.88 6.40
N LEU A 23 -13.47 2.99 7.21
CA LEU A 23 -13.99 2.69 8.54
C LEU A 23 -13.88 3.91 9.45
N SER A 24 -14.91 4.11 10.26
CA SER A 24 -14.93 5.08 11.35
C SER A 24 -15.55 4.45 12.59
N SER A 25 -15.57 5.17 13.72
CA SER A 25 -16.27 4.71 14.94
C SER A 25 -17.79 4.87 14.86
N ARG A 26 -18.32 5.46 13.78
CA ARG A 26 -19.75 5.65 13.56
C ARG A 26 -20.35 4.45 12.84
N ILE A 27 -21.66 4.28 13.03
CA ILE A 27 -22.45 3.27 12.32
C ILE A 27 -22.94 3.92 11.03
N ASP A 28 -22.10 3.86 10.00
CA ASP A 28 -22.39 4.38 8.66
C ASP A 28 -22.27 3.23 7.62
N ASP A 29 -23.04 3.31 6.54
CA ASP A 29 -22.91 2.38 5.42
C ASP A 29 -21.59 2.62 4.67
N ILE A 30 -20.87 1.55 4.38
CA ILE A 30 -19.62 1.63 3.62
C ILE A 30 -19.89 1.26 2.17
N ASP A 31 -19.90 2.27 1.30
CA ASP A 31 -20.04 2.06 -0.14
C ASP A 31 -18.72 1.66 -0.82
N LEU A 32 -18.81 0.64 -1.67
CA LEU A 32 -17.72 0.17 -2.53
C LEU A 32 -17.90 0.71 -3.95
N ASN A 33 -17.39 1.91 -4.18
CA ASN A 33 -17.27 2.46 -5.52
C ASN A 33 -16.03 1.89 -6.21
N LEU A 34 -16.22 1.16 -7.32
CA LEU A 34 -15.14 0.45 -8.00
C LEU A 34 -14.12 1.37 -8.67
N GLU A 35 -14.52 2.56 -9.14
CA GLU A 35 -13.59 3.53 -9.72
C GLU A 35 -12.69 4.15 -8.63
N ASP A 36 -13.28 4.58 -7.51
CA ASP A 36 -12.54 5.08 -6.35
C ASP A 36 -11.65 3.97 -5.75
N PHE A 37 -12.11 2.72 -5.72
CA PHE A 37 -11.30 1.58 -5.30
C PHE A 37 -10.00 1.47 -6.10
N VAL A 38 -10.09 1.45 -7.43
CA VAL A 38 -8.91 1.36 -8.31
C VAL A 38 -8.00 2.57 -8.11
N GLN A 39 -8.56 3.79 -8.09
CA GLN A 39 -7.77 5.01 -7.93
C GLN A 39 -7.04 5.04 -6.60
N ARG A 40 -7.73 4.71 -5.50
CA ARG A 40 -7.19 4.78 -4.14
C ARG A 40 -6.12 3.72 -3.89
N VAL A 41 -6.36 2.47 -4.29
CA VAL A 41 -5.36 1.39 -4.15
C VAL A 41 -4.09 1.73 -4.91
N ASN A 42 -4.21 2.23 -6.15
CA ASN A 42 -3.05 2.62 -6.95
C ASN A 42 -2.33 3.85 -6.36
N ALA A 43 -3.07 4.88 -5.95
CA ALA A 43 -2.49 6.11 -5.43
C ALA A 43 -1.76 5.89 -4.10
N ASP A 44 -2.35 5.14 -3.17
CA ASP A 44 -1.80 5.02 -1.82
C ASP A 44 -0.86 3.84 -1.67
N ILE A 45 -1.25 2.64 -2.11
CA ILE A 45 -0.43 1.45 -1.92
C ILE A 45 0.73 1.47 -2.91
N VAL A 46 0.44 1.60 -4.21
CA VAL A 46 1.48 1.48 -5.24
C VAL A 46 2.37 2.72 -5.26
N ASN A 47 1.78 3.91 -5.39
CA ASN A 47 2.54 5.14 -5.66
C ASN A 47 3.16 5.79 -4.41
N LYS A 48 2.63 5.55 -3.21
CA LYS A 48 3.21 6.08 -1.96
C LYS A 48 4.00 5.03 -1.19
N VAL A 49 3.34 3.99 -0.69
CA VAL A 49 3.95 3.04 0.25
C VAL A 49 4.97 2.12 -0.44
N VAL A 50 4.53 1.35 -1.43
CA VAL A 50 5.40 0.38 -2.11
C VAL A 50 6.49 1.09 -2.92
N ASN A 51 6.17 2.25 -3.50
CA ASN A 51 7.12 3.06 -4.27
C ASN A 51 8.39 3.41 -3.49
N LEU A 52 8.30 3.67 -2.18
CA LEU A 52 9.48 3.97 -1.36
C LEU A 52 10.48 2.80 -1.34
N ALA A 53 9.97 1.58 -1.19
CA ALA A 53 10.80 0.38 -1.20
C ALA A 53 11.26 0.03 -2.62
N SER A 54 10.35 0.00 -3.60
CA SER A 54 10.67 -0.46 -4.96
C SER A 54 11.71 0.43 -5.65
N ARG A 55 11.66 1.76 -5.45
CA ARG A 55 12.61 2.70 -6.04
C ARG A 55 14.01 2.65 -5.40
N THR A 56 14.13 2.22 -4.15
CA THR A 56 15.40 2.21 -3.40
C THR A 56 16.05 0.83 -3.35
N ALA A 57 15.26 -0.25 -3.30
CA ALA A 57 15.75 -1.63 -3.20
C ALA A 57 16.70 -2.01 -4.34
N GLY A 58 16.46 -1.49 -5.56
CA GLY A 58 17.35 -1.70 -6.70
C GLY A 58 18.76 -1.13 -6.49
N PHE A 59 18.89 0.03 -5.84
CA PHE A 59 20.20 0.60 -5.52
C PHE A 59 20.91 -0.21 -4.45
N ILE A 60 20.19 -0.57 -3.38
CA ILE A 60 20.73 -1.37 -2.26
C ILE A 60 21.24 -2.73 -2.74
N SER A 61 20.43 -3.46 -3.51
CA SER A 61 20.82 -4.77 -4.04
C SER A 61 21.97 -4.71 -5.04
N LYS A 62 21.98 -3.74 -5.96
CA LYS A 62 22.97 -3.69 -7.05
C LYS A 62 24.30 -3.04 -6.66
N ARG A 63 24.32 -2.14 -5.69
CA ARG A 63 25.49 -1.30 -5.38
C ARG A 63 26.03 -1.47 -3.96
N PHE A 64 25.26 -2.10 -3.07
CA PHE A 64 25.59 -2.18 -1.64
C PHE A 64 25.46 -3.61 -1.09
N ASP A 65 25.49 -4.64 -1.95
CA ASP A 65 25.39 -6.05 -1.59
C ASP A 65 24.18 -6.38 -0.69
N GLY A 66 23.06 -5.67 -0.90
CA GLY A 66 21.85 -5.85 -0.10
C GLY A 66 21.94 -5.27 1.33
N LYS A 67 22.98 -4.52 1.68
CA LYS A 67 23.17 -3.95 3.02
C LYS A 67 22.66 -2.51 3.10
N LEU A 68 21.93 -2.22 4.17
CA LEU A 68 21.50 -0.86 4.52
C LEU A 68 22.67 -0.07 5.14
N ALA A 69 22.54 1.25 5.17
CA ALA A 69 23.49 2.13 5.84
C ALA A 69 23.59 1.82 7.35
N ALA A 70 24.79 1.99 7.93
CA ALA A 70 25.03 1.72 9.35
C ALA A 70 24.41 2.78 10.28
N SER A 71 24.12 3.96 9.75
CA SER A 71 23.51 5.07 10.48
C SER A 71 22.61 5.88 9.56
N LEU A 72 21.65 6.59 10.15
CA LEU A 72 20.89 7.62 9.44
C LEU A 72 21.81 8.82 9.13
N ASP A 73 21.52 9.49 8.03
CA ASP A 73 22.28 10.68 7.60
C ASP A 73 21.96 11.89 8.50
N ASP A 74 20.67 12.11 8.78
CA ASP A 74 20.20 13.05 9.81
C ASP A 74 19.15 12.37 10.71
N ALA A 75 19.55 12.05 11.94
CA ALA A 75 18.68 11.42 12.92
C ALA A 75 17.60 12.35 13.50
N LYS A 76 17.69 13.67 13.28
CA LYS A 76 16.71 14.66 13.79
C LYS A 76 15.59 14.98 12.81
N LEU A 77 15.72 14.54 11.56
CA LEU A 77 14.73 14.77 10.50
C LEU A 77 13.48 13.87 10.67
N TYR A 78 13.58 12.80 11.46
CA TYR A 78 12.56 11.79 11.71
C TYR A 78 12.19 11.72 13.20
#